data_AF-A0A4S8HNS2-F1
#
_entry.id   AF-A0A4S8HNS2-F1
#
_cell.length_a   1.000
_cell.length_b   1.000
_cell.length_c   1.000
_cell.angle_alpha   90.00
_cell.angle_beta   90.00
_cell.angle_gamma   90.00
#
_symmetry.space_group_name_H-M   'P 1'
#
loop_
_entity.id
_entity.type
_entity.pdbx_description
1 polymer ?
#
loop_
_entity_poly.entity_id
_entity_poly.type
_entity_poly.pdbx_seq_one_letter_code
_entity_poly.pdbx_strand_id
1 'polypeptide(L)'
;MYRKKIDVDVIKDVLDALLEAQPHSTFVQSLNQQYQERGGLSKKQLEGLYNKALKVKTIPVNKLATLEAVILKRPTRYKSAPPPPKPMYEKDERIGQMMDAILAKYPQHKRVLFLKAKYDNNETLTPAEILEVERFTKVLK
;
A
#
# COMPACT_ATOMS: atom_id res chain seq x y z
N MET A 1 -41.56 -14.89 2.16
CA MET A 1 -40.52 -15.95 2.18
C MET A 1 -40.08 -16.22 0.75
N TYR A 2 -38.92 -15.71 0.34
CA TYR A 2 -38.36 -16.04 -0.97
C TYR A 2 -37.86 -17.48 -0.93
N ARG A 3 -38.54 -18.39 -1.65
CA ARG A 3 -38.04 -19.75 -1.88
C ARG A 3 -36.67 -19.61 -2.53
N LYS A 4 -35.60 -20.08 -1.87
CA LYS A 4 -34.33 -20.31 -2.55
C LYS A 4 -34.68 -21.20 -3.73
N LYS A 5 -34.45 -20.70 -4.95
CA LYS A 5 -34.51 -21.55 -6.15
C LYS A 5 -33.59 -22.74 -5.87
N ILE A 6 -33.86 -23.88 -6.52
CA ILE A 6 -32.90 -24.97 -6.63
C ILE A 6 -31.76 -24.45 -7.53
N ASP A 7 -31.08 -23.39 -7.09
CA ASP A 7 -29.95 -22.77 -7.76
C ASP A 7 -28.77 -23.63 -7.36
N VAL A 8 -28.23 -24.33 -8.35
CA VAL A 8 -26.98 -25.08 -8.22
C VAL A 8 -25.91 -24.10 -7.75
N ASP A 9 -25.43 -24.28 -6.51
CA ASP A 9 -24.34 -23.48 -5.97
C ASP A 9 -23.01 -24.00 -6.50
N VAL A 10 -22.65 -23.55 -7.70
CA VAL A 10 -21.42 -23.97 -8.37
C VAL A 10 -20.17 -23.60 -7.55
N ILE A 11 -20.21 -22.53 -6.76
CA ILE A 11 -19.06 -22.13 -5.94
C ILE A 11 -18.86 -23.15 -4.81
N LYS A 12 -19.93 -23.54 -4.13
CA LYS A 12 -19.89 -24.56 -3.08
C LYS A 12 -19.44 -25.91 -3.62
N ASP A 13 -20.00 -26.32 -4.76
CA ASP A 13 -19.62 -27.56 -5.43
C ASP A 13 -18.12 -27.63 -5.77
N VAL A 14 -17.55 -26.52 -6.27
CA VAL A 14 -16.13 -26.46 -6.61
C VAL A 14 -15.26 -26.46 -5.36
N LEU A 15 -15.70 -25.79 -4.27
CA LEU A 15 -15.00 -25.81 -2.98
C LEU A 15 -14.94 -27.23 -2.40
N ASP A 16 -16.06 -27.95 -2.41
CA ASP A 16 -16.14 -29.31 -1.87
C ASP A 16 -15.28 -30.28 -2.69
N ALA A 17 -15.35 -30.21 -4.03
CA ALA A 17 -14.49 -31.02 -4.89
C ALA A 17 -12.98 -30.71 -4.71
N LEU A 18 -12.62 -29.46 -4.43
CA LEU A 18 -11.25 -29.07 -4.11
C LEU A 18 -10.80 -29.56 -2.72
N LEU A 19 -11.68 -29.60 -1.74
CA LEU A 19 -11.39 -30.15 -0.42
C LEU A 19 -11.20 -31.66 -0.47
N GLU A 20 -11.97 -32.37 -1.29
CA GLU A 20 -11.78 -33.80 -1.53
C GLU A 20 -10.44 -34.07 -2.23
N ALA A 21 -10.09 -33.28 -3.25
CA ALA A 21 -8.85 -33.45 -4.00
C ALA A 21 -7.60 -32.98 -3.24
N GLN A 22 -7.72 -31.94 -2.40
CA GLN A 22 -6.61 -31.35 -1.66
C GLN A 22 -6.99 -30.99 -0.21
N PRO A 23 -7.24 -31.99 0.66
CA PRO A 23 -7.73 -31.77 2.01
C PRO A 23 -6.74 -31.01 2.90
N HIS A 24 -5.44 -31.11 2.63
CA HIS A 24 -4.39 -30.42 3.39
C HIS A 24 -4.21 -28.93 3.03
N SER A 25 -4.97 -28.40 2.06
CA SER A 25 -4.84 -27.01 1.66
C SER A 25 -5.52 -26.08 2.67
N THR A 26 -4.73 -25.45 3.54
CA THR A 26 -5.21 -24.42 4.48
C THR A 26 -5.93 -23.27 3.77
N PHE A 27 -5.52 -22.93 2.55
CA PHE A 27 -6.17 -21.94 1.70
C PHE A 27 -7.61 -22.32 1.35
N VAL A 28 -7.83 -23.55 0.84
CA VAL A 28 -9.18 -24.01 0.43
C VAL A 28 -10.08 -24.17 1.64
N GLN A 29 -9.56 -24.70 2.75
CA GLN A 29 -10.29 -24.79 4.01
C GLN A 29 -10.78 -23.40 4.48
N SER A 30 -9.88 -22.41 4.49
CA SER A 30 -10.23 -21.03 4.86
C SER A 30 -11.28 -20.43 3.93
N LEU A 31 -11.19 -20.67 2.61
CA LEU A 31 -12.21 -20.19 1.67
C LEU A 31 -13.57 -20.85 1.90
N ASN A 32 -13.60 -22.16 2.15
CA ASN A 32 -14.84 -22.88 2.41
C ASN A 32 -15.51 -22.37 3.70
N GLN A 33 -14.75 -22.18 4.77
CA GLN A 33 -15.26 -21.62 6.02
C GLN A 33 -15.82 -20.21 5.80
N GLN A 34 -15.07 -19.32 5.13
CA GLN A 34 -15.55 -17.96 4.83
C GLN A 34 -16.83 -17.96 3.98
N TYR A 35 -16.91 -18.87 3.02
CA TYR A 35 -18.11 -19.02 2.19
C TYR A 35 -19.31 -19.50 3.01
N GLN A 36 -19.12 -20.45 3.92
CA GLN A 36 -20.16 -20.93 4.83
C GLN A 36 -20.63 -19.85 5.80
N GLU A 37 -19.71 -19.06 6.37
CA GLU A 37 -20.02 -18.01 7.34
C GLU A 37 -20.71 -16.80 6.69
N ARG A 38 -20.24 -16.38 5.52
CA ARG A 38 -20.62 -15.10 4.90
C ARG A 38 -21.53 -15.25 3.68
N GLY A 39 -21.67 -16.47 3.15
CA GLY A 39 -22.44 -16.77 1.94
C GLY A 39 -21.80 -16.27 0.63
N GLY A 40 -20.56 -15.78 0.66
CA GLY A 40 -19.92 -15.22 -0.53
C GLY A 40 -18.42 -14.98 -0.38
N LEU A 41 -17.72 -15.05 -1.51
CA LEU A 41 -16.29 -14.74 -1.63
C LEU A 41 -16.06 -13.44 -2.40
N SER A 42 -14.93 -12.79 -2.19
CA SER A 42 -14.49 -11.64 -2.99
C SER A 42 -14.01 -12.09 -4.39
N LYS A 43 -13.93 -11.16 -5.36
CA LYS A 43 -13.48 -11.45 -6.73
C LYS A 43 -12.10 -12.13 -6.74
N LYS A 44 -11.14 -11.60 -5.98
CA LYS A 44 -9.78 -12.15 -5.87
C LYS A 44 -9.74 -13.55 -5.26
N GLN A 45 -10.64 -13.84 -4.32
CA GLN A 45 -10.75 -15.16 -3.72
C GLN A 45 -11.30 -16.18 -4.72
N LEU A 46 -12.28 -15.78 -5.54
CA LEU A 46 -12.80 -16.64 -6.61
C LEU A 46 -11.75 -16.88 -7.71
N GLU A 47 -10.95 -15.88 -8.07
CA GLU A 47 -9.80 -16.04 -8.98
C GLU A 47 -8.77 -17.03 -8.40
N GLY A 48 -8.45 -16.90 -7.10
CA GLY A 48 -7.59 -17.84 -6.39
C GLY A 48 -8.14 -19.26 -6.37
N LEU A 49 -9.47 -19.40 -6.17
CA LEU A 49 -10.17 -20.68 -6.21
C LEU A 49 -10.10 -21.31 -7.61
N TYR A 50 -10.40 -20.54 -8.65
CA TYR A 50 -10.32 -20.99 -10.05
C TYR A 50 -8.92 -21.49 -10.41
N ASN A 51 -7.88 -20.73 -10.06
CA ASN A 51 -6.49 -21.12 -10.30
C ASN A 51 -6.07 -22.41 -9.58
N LYS A 52 -6.66 -22.70 -8.42
CA LYS A 52 -6.46 -23.99 -7.72
C LYS A 52 -7.24 -25.10 -8.40
N ALA A 53 -8.49 -24.83 -8.77
CA ALA A 53 -9.38 -25.78 -9.41
C ALA A 53 -8.83 -26.25 -10.78
N LEU A 54 -8.19 -25.36 -11.55
CA LEU A 54 -7.53 -25.70 -12.83
C LEU A 54 -6.45 -26.78 -12.70
N LYS A 55 -5.80 -26.89 -11.54
CA LYS A 55 -4.75 -27.90 -11.31
C LYS A 55 -5.31 -29.27 -10.99
N VAL A 56 -6.61 -29.36 -10.69
CA VAL A 56 -7.30 -30.57 -10.27
C VAL A 56 -8.13 -31.11 -11.44
N LYS A 57 -7.72 -32.26 -11.99
CA LYS A 57 -8.39 -32.87 -13.17
C LYS A 57 -9.76 -33.49 -12.87
N THR A 58 -10.11 -33.67 -11.59
CA THR A 58 -11.38 -34.29 -11.18
C THR A 58 -12.56 -33.33 -11.25
N ILE A 59 -12.32 -32.02 -11.36
CA ILE A 59 -13.38 -31.02 -11.39
C ILE A 59 -13.93 -30.87 -12.81
N PRO A 60 -15.25 -30.94 -13.00
CA PRO A 60 -15.84 -30.91 -14.32
C PRO A 60 -15.78 -29.50 -14.94
N VAL A 61 -15.49 -29.45 -16.24
CA VAL A 61 -15.16 -28.21 -16.99
C VAL A 61 -16.33 -27.22 -17.01
N ASN A 62 -17.58 -27.72 -17.02
CA ASN A 62 -18.78 -26.88 -16.98
C ASN A 62 -18.87 -26.02 -15.70
N LYS A 63 -18.45 -26.57 -14.55
CA LYS A 63 -18.42 -25.86 -13.27
C LYS A 63 -17.32 -24.80 -13.25
N LEU A 64 -16.15 -25.12 -13.81
CA LEU A 64 -15.05 -24.15 -13.97
C LEU A 64 -15.45 -22.97 -14.86
N ALA A 65 -16.08 -23.24 -16.00
CA ALA A 65 -16.56 -22.18 -16.89
C ALA A 65 -17.61 -21.27 -16.22
N THR A 66 -18.49 -21.85 -15.40
CA THR A 66 -19.48 -21.07 -14.65
C THR A 66 -18.82 -20.22 -13.56
N LEU A 67 -17.83 -20.76 -12.85
CA LEU A 67 -17.04 -20.00 -11.87
C LEU A 67 -16.32 -18.81 -12.53
N GLU A 68 -15.74 -19.03 -13.70
CA GLU A 68 -15.09 -17.99 -14.50
C GLU A 68 -16.09 -16.90 -14.93
N ALA A 69 -17.27 -17.28 -15.41
CA ALA A 69 -18.33 -16.33 -15.74
C ALA A 69 -18.76 -15.48 -14.53
N VAL A 70 -18.83 -16.09 -13.33
CA VAL A 70 -19.13 -15.36 -12.08
C VAL A 70 -18.01 -14.37 -11.73
N ILE A 71 -16.75 -14.72 -11.95
CA ILE A 71 -15.60 -13.82 -11.74
C ILE A 71 -15.66 -12.62 -12.69
N LEU A 72 -15.93 -12.87 -13.98
CA LEU A 72 -16.00 -11.84 -15.01
C LEU A 72 -17.16 -10.85 -14.77
N LYS A 73 -18.31 -11.33 -14.26
CA LYS A 73 -19.45 -10.48 -13.88
C LYS A 73 -19.15 -9.52 -12.72
N ARG A 74 -18.12 -9.79 -11.90
CA ARG A 74 -17.81 -8.94 -10.74
C ARG A 74 -17.00 -7.71 -11.16
N PRO A 75 -17.37 -6.51 -10.68
CA PRO A 75 -16.67 -5.27 -11.03
C PRO A 75 -15.22 -5.28 -10.54
N THR A 76 -14.30 -4.81 -11.38
CA THR A 76 -12.92 -4.54 -11.00
C THR A 76 -12.84 -3.18 -10.32
N ARG A 77 -12.67 -3.16 -8.99
CA ARG A 77 -12.37 -1.92 -8.26
C ARG A 77 -10.86 -1.68 -8.30
N TYR A 78 -10.43 -0.69 -9.08
CA TYR A 78 -9.07 -0.21 -9.07
C TYR A 78 -8.83 0.61 -7.80
N LYS A 79 -7.68 0.40 -7.14
CA LYS A 79 -7.22 1.32 -6.10
C LYS A 79 -6.60 2.53 -6.80
N SER A 80 -6.95 3.74 -6.36
CA SER A 80 -6.30 4.96 -6.83
C SER A 80 -4.79 4.85 -6.65
N ALA A 81 -4.02 5.39 -7.60
CA ALA A 81 -2.57 5.43 -7.48
C ALA A 81 -2.19 6.13 -6.16
N PRO A 82 -1.23 5.58 -5.38
CA PRO A 82 -0.74 6.26 -4.19
C PRO A 82 -0.16 7.62 -4.59
N PRO A 83 -0.30 8.66 -3.74
CA PRO A 83 0.32 9.94 -4.02
C PRO A 83 1.84 9.79 -4.20
N PRO A 84 2.48 10.65 -5.01
CA PRO A 84 3.92 10.61 -5.20
C PRO A 84 4.64 10.74 -3.84
N PRO A 85 5.81 10.09 -3.67
CA PRO A 85 6.57 10.16 -2.44
C PRO A 85 6.96 11.61 -2.18
N LYS A 86 6.44 12.20 -1.09
CA LYS A 86 6.91 13.50 -0.61
C LYS A 86 8.33 13.32 -0.08
N PRO A 87 9.31 14.17 -0.47
CA PRO A 87 10.62 14.15 0.15
C PRO A 87 10.47 14.41 1.64
N MET A 88 11.16 13.61 2.46
CA MET A 88 11.06 13.64 3.92
C MET A 88 11.66 14.92 4.54
N TYR A 89 12.38 15.69 3.73
CA TYR A 89 13.05 16.94 4.12
C TYR A 89 12.86 17.99 3.02
N GLU A 90 12.19 19.09 3.35
CA GLU A 90 12.22 20.33 2.56
C GLU A 90 13.25 21.25 3.22
N LYS A 91 14.40 21.46 2.57
CA LYS A 91 15.38 22.43 3.05
C LYS A 91 14.83 23.82 2.82
N ASP A 92 14.86 24.67 3.84
CA ASP A 92 14.58 26.09 3.65
C ASP A 92 15.78 26.75 2.95
N GLU A 93 15.65 27.02 1.65
CA GLU A 93 16.70 27.65 0.83
C GLU A 93 17.06 29.05 1.34
N ARG A 94 16.10 29.76 1.98
CA ARG A 94 16.33 31.12 2.49
C ARG A 94 17.37 31.12 3.59
N ILE A 95 17.27 30.16 4.51
CA ILE A 95 18.21 30.03 5.63
C ILE A 95 19.60 29.66 5.11
N GLY A 96 19.69 28.79 4.10
CA GLY A 96 20.94 28.46 3.41
C GLY A 96 21.65 29.71 2.88
N GLN A 97 20.92 30.56 2.14
CA GLN A 97 21.46 31.82 1.59
C GLN A 97 21.90 32.80 2.69
N MET A 98 21.15 32.88 3.79
CA MET A 98 21.49 33.73 4.94
C MET A 98 22.80 33.30 5.62
N MET A 99 23.01 31.99 5.79
CA MET A 99 24.26 31.45 6.33
C MET A 99 25.45 31.75 5.41
N ASP A 100 25.27 31.58 4.09
CA ASP A 100 26.31 31.86 3.11
C ASP A 100 26.70 33.35 3.08
N ALA A 101 25.71 34.25 3.18
CA ALA A 101 25.95 35.69 3.27
C ALA A 101 26.75 36.07 4.54
N ILE A 102 26.49 35.40 5.67
CA ILE A 102 27.26 35.64 6.91
C ILE A 102 28.69 35.13 6.77
N LEU A 103 28.89 33.92 6.25
CA LEU A 103 30.21 33.33 6.10
C LEU A 103 31.07 34.05 5.05
N ALA A 104 30.46 34.69 4.05
CA ALA A 104 31.18 35.52 3.10
C ALA A 104 31.85 36.74 3.76
N LYS A 105 31.21 37.36 4.76
CA LYS A 105 31.78 38.52 5.50
C LYS A 105 32.63 38.08 6.70
N TYR A 106 32.21 37.03 7.40
CA TYR A 106 32.87 36.50 8.60
C TYR A 106 33.11 34.99 8.46
N PRO A 107 34.14 34.57 7.72
CA PRO A 107 34.40 33.15 7.44
C PRO A 107 34.72 32.33 8.69
N GLN A 108 35.14 32.98 9.79
CA GLN A 108 35.46 32.32 11.06
C GLN A 108 34.29 32.30 12.06
N HIS A 109 33.06 32.61 11.64
CA HIS A 109 31.90 32.65 12.53
C HIS A 109 31.49 31.24 12.99
N LYS A 110 32.09 30.77 14.09
CA LYS A 110 31.97 29.39 14.63
C LYS A 110 30.53 28.87 14.70
N ARG A 111 29.59 29.73 15.12
CA ARG A 111 28.18 29.34 15.26
C ARG A 111 27.49 29.12 13.92
N VAL A 112 27.80 29.90 12.89
CA VAL A 112 27.15 29.79 11.58
C VAL A 112 27.79 28.67 10.77
N LEU A 113 29.09 28.43 10.93
CA LEU A 113 29.76 27.23 10.40
C LEU A 113 29.10 25.94 10.92
N PHE A 114 28.80 25.88 12.22
CA PHE A 114 28.11 24.74 12.81
C PHE A 114 26.69 24.55 12.24
N LEU A 115 25.92 25.63 12.09
CA LEU A 115 24.56 25.57 11.54
C LEU A 115 24.56 25.22 10.04
N LYS A 116 25.55 25.71 9.28
CA LYS A 116 25.75 25.36 7.87
C LYS A 116 26.07 23.87 7.71
N ALA A 117 26.96 23.33 8.54
CA ALA A 117 27.25 21.90 8.55
C ALA A 117 26.00 21.04 8.83
N LYS A 118 25.16 21.44 9.80
CA LYS A 118 23.87 20.78 10.05
C LYS A 118 22.94 20.83 8.84
N TYR A 119 22.81 22.01 8.22
CA TYR A 119 21.97 22.22 7.04
C TYR A 119 22.44 21.40 5.82
N ASP A 120 23.75 21.32 5.62
CA ASP A 120 24.36 20.54 4.54
C ASP A 120 24.14 19.03 4.76
N ASN A 121 24.20 18.58 6.01
CA ASN A 121 23.92 17.19 6.42
C ASN A 121 22.42 16.81 6.42
N ASN A 122 21.52 17.69 5.95
CA ASN A 122 20.06 17.49 5.98
C ASN A 122 19.46 17.39 7.38
N GLU A 123 20.13 17.92 8.41
CA GLU A 123 19.57 17.98 9.76
C GLU A 123 18.56 19.12 9.87
N THR A 124 17.48 18.89 10.62
CA THR A 124 16.47 19.93 10.89
C THR A 124 17.02 20.97 11.86
N LEU A 125 17.04 22.23 11.45
CA LEU A 125 17.37 23.35 12.33
C LEU A 125 16.19 23.61 13.28
N THR A 126 16.50 23.80 14.55
CA THR A 126 15.50 24.17 15.55
C THR A 126 15.04 25.62 15.37
N PRO A 127 13.81 25.99 15.78
CA PRO A 127 13.33 27.38 15.66
C PRO A 127 14.25 28.42 16.31
N ALA A 128 14.93 28.04 17.41
CA ALA A 128 15.91 28.90 18.06
C ALA A 128 17.15 29.16 17.17
N GLU A 129 17.66 28.12 16.51
CA GLU A 129 18.80 28.23 15.58
C GLU A 129 18.45 29.07 14.35
N ILE A 130 17.21 28.97 13.85
CA ILE A 130 16.72 29.81 12.74
C ILE A 130 16.71 31.30 13.15
N LEU A 131 16.16 31.61 14.33
CA LEU A 131 16.15 32.97 14.87
C LEU A 131 17.56 33.54 15.11
N GLU A 132 18.53 32.69 15.46
CA GLU A 132 19.94 33.11 15.57
C GLU A 132 20.51 33.55 14.23
N VAL A 133 20.30 32.77 13.16
CA VAL A 133 20.74 33.13 11.79
C VAL A 133 20.08 34.44 11.32
N GLU A 134 18.79 34.64 11.61
CA GLU A 134 18.09 35.89 11.32
C GLU A 134 18.63 37.09 12.10
N ARG A 135 19.08 36.89 13.34
CA ARG A 135 19.71 37.95 14.13
C ARG A 135 21.08 38.31 13.56
N PHE A 136 21.91 37.33 13.24
CA PHE A 136 23.25 37.57 12.67
C PHE A 136 23.18 38.27 11.32
N THR A 137 22.22 37.90 10.47
CA THR A 137 21.98 38.60 9.20
C THR A 137 21.54 40.05 9.36
N LYS A 138 20.74 40.38 10.39
CA LYS A 138 20.37 41.78 10.68
C LYS A 138 21.57 42.64 11.10
N VAL A 139 22.53 42.04 11.81
CA VAL A 139 23.78 42.72 12.23
C VAL A 139 24.77 42.90 11.07
N LEU A 140 24.59 42.19 9.95
CA LEU A 140 25.42 42.36 8.74
C LEU A 140 25.03 43.57 7.87
N LYS A 141 23.94 44.26 8.21
CA LYS A 141 23.57 45.52 7.57
C LYS A 141 24.49 46.66 7.98
#